data_AF-A0A0P4UP25-F1
#
_entry.id   AF-A0A0P4UP25-F1
#
_cell.length_a   1.000
_cell.length_b   1.000
_cell.length_c   1.000
_cell.angle_alpha   90.00
_cell.angle_beta   90.00
_cell.angle_gamma   90.00
#
_symmetry.space_group_name_H-M   'P 1'
#
loop_
_entity.id
_entity.type
_entity.pdbx_description
1 polymer ?
#
loop_
_entity_poly.entity_id
_entity_poly.type
_entity_poly.pdbx_seq_one_letter_code
_entity_poly.pdbx_strand_id
1 'polypeptide(L)'
;MLSSRLSLGEFDWSQHTDSDRLLENRTVRSWVDEFKSHYLESHSLSEKTWKNDWEIIYDRLPQDSPVTADLLTAIVFRTERNSRNRLETCGKLQKLADFIKLKINILQYKGDSGASKVRDREIPSDADIVRCWYSIPKLN
;
A
#
# COMPACT_ATOMS: atom_id res chain seq x y z
N MET A 1 -37.57 0.26 -27.99
CA MET A 1 -38.30 0.11 -26.71
C MET A 1 -37.46 0.55 -25.49
N LEU A 2 -36.67 1.63 -25.60
CA LEU A 2 -36.00 2.23 -24.43
C LEU A 2 -36.75 3.48 -23.92
N SER A 3 -37.54 4.12 -24.77
CA SER A 3 -38.24 5.37 -24.45
C SER A 3 -39.35 5.20 -23.41
N SER A 4 -39.97 4.03 -23.32
CA SER A 4 -41.08 3.79 -22.39
C SER A 4 -40.65 3.66 -20.91
N ARG A 5 -39.38 3.32 -20.64
CA ARG A 5 -38.88 3.11 -19.26
C ARG A 5 -38.39 4.41 -18.59
N LEU A 6 -38.07 5.44 -19.36
CA LEU A 6 -37.70 6.76 -18.82
C LEU A 6 -38.92 7.57 -18.35
N SER A 7 -40.10 7.32 -18.93
CA SER A 7 -41.32 8.08 -18.62
C SER A 7 -42.00 7.70 -17.31
N LEU A 8 -41.59 6.61 -16.64
CA LEU A 8 -42.23 6.09 -15.42
C LEU A 8 -41.51 6.50 -14.12
N GLY A 9 -40.38 7.20 -14.17
CA GLY A 9 -39.63 7.60 -12.97
C GLY A 9 -39.01 6.44 -12.17
N GLU A 10 -39.12 5.21 -12.66
CA GLU A 10 -38.57 3.98 -12.06
C GLU A 10 -37.13 3.68 -12.49
N PHE A 11 -36.44 4.65 -13.10
CA PHE A 11 -35.04 4.48 -13.47
C PHE A 11 -34.17 4.55 -12.20
N ASP A 12 -33.92 3.39 -11.62
CA ASP A 12 -33.08 3.24 -10.45
C ASP A 12 -31.60 3.05 -10.85
N TRP A 13 -30.79 4.06 -10.58
CA TRP A 13 -29.34 4.04 -10.80
C TRP A 13 -28.63 2.97 -9.95
N SER A 14 -29.27 2.46 -8.89
CA SER A 14 -28.68 1.44 -8.01
C SER A 14 -28.33 0.13 -8.74
N GLN A 15 -29.06 -0.21 -9.81
CA GLN A 15 -28.83 -1.43 -10.60
C GLN A 15 -27.65 -1.32 -11.58
N HIS A 16 -27.06 -0.13 -11.73
CA HIS A 16 -25.97 0.14 -12.67
C HIS A 16 -24.61 0.40 -11.98
N THR A 17 -24.51 0.15 -10.67
CA THR A 17 -23.26 0.27 -9.91
C THR A 17 -22.61 -1.10 -9.66
N ASP A 18 -22.17 -1.76 -10.72
CA ASP A 18 -21.45 -3.06 -10.64
C ASP A 18 -20.18 -3.00 -9.78
N SER A 19 -19.63 -1.80 -9.55
CA SER A 19 -18.38 -1.58 -8.82
C SER A 19 -18.46 -2.01 -7.36
N ASP A 20 -19.56 -1.72 -6.67
CA ASP A 20 -19.72 -2.02 -5.24
C ASP A 20 -19.91 -3.53 -5.03
N ARG A 21 -20.64 -4.19 -5.95
CA ARG A 21 -20.90 -5.63 -5.89
C ARG A 21 -19.66 -6.50 -6.19
N LEU A 22 -18.73 -5.98 -7.00
CA LEU A 22 -17.44 -6.65 -7.27
C LEU A 22 -16.47 -6.57 -6.09
N LEU A 23 -16.57 -5.52 -5.26
CA LEU A 23 -15.77 -5.39 -4.05
C LEU A 23 -16.22 -6.37 -2.96
N GLU A 24 -17.52 -6.68 -2.88
CA GLU A 24 -18.09 -7.56 -1.85
C GLU A 24 -17.65 -9.03 -1.96
N ASN A 25 -17.40 -9.52 -3.18
CA ASN A 25 -17.12 -10.94 -3.43
C ASN A 25 -15.64 -11.30 -3.53
N ARG A 26 -14.74 -10.31 -3.50
CA ARG A 26 -13.30 -10.54 -3.69
C ARG A 26 -12.54 -10.31 -2.40
N THR A 27 -11.59 -11.20 -2.14
CA THR A 27 -10.73 -11.13 -0.97
C THR A 27 -9.57 -10.16 -1.18
N VAL A 28 -8.97 -9.68 -0.08
CA VAL A 28 -7.72 -8.91 -0.08
C VAL A 28 -6.66 -9.57 -0.96
N ARG A 29 -6.44 -10.88 -0.81
CA ARG A 29 -5.44 -11.62 -1.58
C ARG A 29 -5.67 -11.46 -3.09
N SER A 30 -6.90 -11.69 -3.54
CA SER A 30 -7.24 -11.59 -4.95
C SER A 30 -7.01 -10.19 -5.51
N TRP A 31 -7.30 -9.14 -4.74
CA TRP A 31 -7.05 -7.77 -5.16
C TRP A 31 -5.57 -7.42 -5.19
N VAL A 32 -4.79 -7.89 -4.21
CA VAL A 32 -3.35 -7.65 -4.13
C VAL A 32 -2.62 -8.37 -5.27
N ASP A 33 -3.02 -9.60 -5.60
CA ASP A 33 -2.43 -10.35 -6.72
C ASP A 33 -2.69 -9.67 -8.07
N GLU A 34 -3.91 -9.21 -8.31
CA GLU A 34 -4.25 -8.47 -9.53
C GLU A 34 -3.53 -7.12 -9.58
N PHE A 35 -3.50 -6.41 -8.46
CA PHE A 35 -2.78 -5.15 -8.34
C PHE A 35 -1.29 -5.34 -8.59
N LYS A 36 -0.68 -6.42 -8.08
CA LYS A 36 0.73 -6.78 -8.34
C LYS A 36 0.99 -6.90 -9.82
N SER A 37 0.24 -7.75 -10.52
CA SER A 37 0.42 -7.98 -11.95
C SER A 37 0.29 -6.65 -12.72
N HIS A 38 -0.78 -5.90 -12.46
CA HIS A 38 -0.97 -4.59 -13.09
C HIS A 38 0.17 -3.60 -12.79
N TYR A 39 0.63 -3.54 -11.54
CA TYR A 39 1.65 -2.59 -11.11
C TYR A 39 3.03 -2.93 -11.70
N LEU A 40 3.40 -4.21 -11.75
CA LEU A 40 4.66 -4.68 -12.34
C LEU A 40 4.69 -4.56 -13.86
N GLU A 41 3.54 -4.66 -14.53
CA GLU A 41 3.45 -4.42 -15.98
C GLU A 41 3.55 -2.93 -16.32
N SER A 42 2.92 -2.07 -15.51
CA SER A 42 2.88 -0.62 -15.74
C SER A 42 4.09 0.15 -15.23
N HIS A 43 4.88 -0.43 -14.32
CA HIS A 43 6.04 0.22 -13.70
C HIS A 43 7.27 -0.68 -13.74
N SER A 44 8.44 -0.07 -13.88
CA SER A 44 9.74 -0.76 -13.86
C SER A 44 10.18 -1.16 -12.43
N LEU A 45 9.26 -1.74 -11.64
CA LEU A 45 9.52 -2.23 -10.30
C LEU A 45 9.99 -3.68 -10.36
N SER A 46 11.08 -4.03 -9.68
CA SER A 46 11.53 -5.43 -9.63
C SER A 46 10.64 -6.27 -8.71
N GLU A 47 10.51 -7.57 -9.01
CA GLU A 47 9.81 -8.51 -8.12
C GLU A 47 10.41 -8.53 -6.71
N LYS A 48 11.73 -8.38 -6.60
CA LYS A 48 12.41 -8.33 -5.30
C LYS A 48 11.97 -7.12 -4.48
N THR A 49 11.85 -5.95 -5.12
CA THR A 49 11.35 -4.74 -4.46
C THR A 49 9.89 -4.88 -4.07
N TRP A 50 9.07 -5.50 -4.92
CA TRP A 50 7.69 -5.83 -4.55
C TRP A 50 7.64 -6.67 -3.27
N LYS A 51 8.33 -7.81 -3.26
CA LYS A 51 8.32 -8.74 -2.14
C LYS A 51 8.83 -8.12 -0.84
N ASN A 52 9.95 -7.38 -0.90
CA ASN A 52 10.61 -6.87 0.29
C ASN A 52 9.98 -5.58 0.83
N ASP A 53 9.38 -4.75 -0.01
CA ASP A 53 8.93 -3.41 0.41
C ASP A 53 7.41 -3.23 0.30
N TRP A 54 6.75 -3.92 -0.63
CA TRP A 54 5.32 -3.76 -0.91
C TRP A 54 4.48 -4.84 -0.24
N GLU A 55 4.81 -6.11 -0.52
CA GLU A 55 4.07 -7.28 -0.06
C GLU A 55 3.98 -7.33 1.47
N ILE A 56 5.07 -6.99 2.18
CA ILE A 56 5.11 -6.91 3.65
C ILE A 56 4.04 -5.98 4.25
N ILE A 57 3.58 -4.95 3.51
CA ILE A 57 2.49 -4.09 3.98
C ILE A 57 1.14 -4.75 3.74
N TYR A 58 0.94 -5.38 2.58
CA TYR A 58 -0.32 -6.04 2.24
C TYR A 58 -0.55 -7.34 3.02
N ASP A 59 0.51 -8.06 3.39
CA ASP A 59 0.44 -9.26 4.24
C ASP A 59 -0.14 -8.99 5.63
N ARG A 60 -0.12 -7.72 6.08
CA ARG A 60 -0.73 -7.31 7.36
C ARG A 60 -2.25 -7.26 7.30
N LEU A 61 -2.83 -7.23 6.10
CA LEU A 61 -4.27 -7.25 5.89
C LEU A 61 -4.81 -8.69 6.03
N PRO A 62 -6.05 -8.87 6.50
CA PRO A 62 -6.69 -10.18 6.54
C PRO A 62 -6.96 -10.69 5.12
N GLN A 63 -6.19 -11.69 4.68
CA GLN A 63 -6.12 -12.11 3.28
C GLN A 63 -7.43 -12.66 2.70
N ASP A 64 -8.27 -13.25 3.56
CA ASP A 64 -9.52 -13.92 3.16
C ASP A 64 -10.77 -13.06 3.42
N SER A 65 -10.58 -11.78 3.77
CA SER A 65 -11.67 -10.81 3.99
C SER A 65 -11.78 -9.83 2.80
N PRO A 66 -12.94 -9.20 2.59
CA PRO A 66 -13.06 -8.12 1.62
C PRO A 66 -12.22 -6.90 2.02
N VAL A 67 -11.77 -6.12 1.04
CA VAL A 67 -11.02 -4.88 1.30
C VAL A 67 -12.00 -3.79 1.71
N THR A 68 -11.81 -3.22 2.91
CA THR A 68 -12.65 -2.11 3.41
C THR A 68 -11.81 -0.92 3.84
N ALA A 69 -12.44 0.27 3.85
CA ALA A 69 -11.85 1.52 4.32
C ALA A 69 -11.28 1.38 5.75
N ASP A 70 -12.01 0.70 6.63
CA ASP A 70 -11.61 0.51 8.03
C ASP A 70 -10.39 -0.40 8.15
N LEU A 71 -10.30 -1.47 7.36
CA LEU A 71 -9.15 -2.36 7.34
C LEU A 71 -7.88 -1.62 6.93
N LEU A 72 -7.93 -0.85 5.84
CA LEU A 72 -6.78 -0.08 5.38
C LEU A 72 -6.36 0.97 6.42
N THR A 73 -7.32 1.65 7.03
CA THR A 73 -7.06 2.66 8.08
C THR A 73 -6.45 2.03 9.34
N ALA A 74 -6.91 0.85 9.74
CA ALA A 74 -6.38 0.11 10.89
C ALA A 74 -4.89 -0.23 10.73
N ILE A 75 -4.46 -0.60 9.51
CA ILE A 75 -3.03 -0.85 9.24
C ILE A 75 -2.21 0.42 9.41
N VAL A 76 -2.70 1.57 8.94
CA VAL A 76 -2.00 2.85 9.14
C VAL A 76 -1.86 3.16 10.63
N PHE A 77 -2.91 2.97 11.43
CA PHE A 77 -2.87 3.27 12.86
C PHE A 77 -1.95 2.37 13.68
N ARG A 78 -1.57 1.19 13.16
CA ARG A 78 -0.53 0.34 13.77
C ARG A 78 0.90 0.83 13.52
N THR A 79 1.10 1.76 12.59
CA THR A 79 2.42 2.35 12.32
C THR A 79 2.66 3.60 13.18
N GLU A 80 3.91 3.78 13.61
CA GLU A 80 4.33 4.96 14.36
C GLU A 80 4.05 6.26 13.59
N ARG A 81 3.41 7.21 14.25
CA ARG A 81 3.06 8.52 13.67
C ARG A 81 4.33 9.28 13.26
N ASN A 82 4.27 9.96 12.10
CA ASN A 82 5.39 10.75 11.54
C ASN A 82 6.67 9.95 11.23
N SER A 83 6.56 8.63 11.02
CA SER A 83 7.68 7.78 10.61
C SER A 83 7.73 7.59 9.09
N ARG A 84 8.92 7.26 8.56
CA ARG A 84 9.07 6.83 7.16
C ARG A 84 8.20 5.62 6.84
N ASN A 85 8.10 4.66 7.78
CA ASN A 85 7.26 3.47 7.63
C ASN A 85 5.77 3.85 7.43
N ARG A 86 5.26 4.84 8.18
CA ARG A 86 3.89 5.32 8.00
C ARG A 86 3.68 6.01 6.65
N LEU A 87 4.62 6.84 6.22
CA LEU A 87 4.55 7.49 4.90
C LEU A 87 4.45 6.44 3.79
N GLU A 88 5.35 5.46 3.80
CA GLU A 88 5.36 4.34 2.85
C GLU A 88 4.06 3.52 2.90
N THR A 89 3.61 3.19 4.12
CA THR A 89 2.37 2.43 4.34
C THR A 89 1.17 3.18 3.75
N CYS A 90 1.02 4.48 4.04
CA CYS A 90 -0.08 5.28 3.50
C CYS A 90 -0.02 5.36 1.97
N GLY A 91 1.17 5.56 1.40
CA GLY A 91 1.35 5.65 -0.05
C GLY A 91 0.99 4.37 -0.78
N LYS A 92 1.43 3.21 -0.27
CA LYS A 92 1.16 1.91 -0.87
C LYS A 92 -0.31 1.50 -0.70
N LEU A 93 -0.88 1.68 0.49
CA LEU A 93 -2.31 1.41 0.70
C LEU A 93 -3.21 2.34 -0.14
N GLN A 94 -2.83 3.61 -0.33
CA GLN A 94 -3.57 4.51 -1.23
C GLN A 94 -3.56 3.97 -2.67
N LYS A 95 -2.42 3.50 -3.17
CA LYS A 95 -2.34 2.94 -4.52
C LYS A 95 -3.24 1.72 -4.71
N LEU A 96 -3.32 0.85 -3.70
CA LEU A 96 -4.28 -0.26 -3.72
C LEU A 96 -5.73 0.25 -3.73
N ALA A 97 -6.06 1.23 -2.87
CA ALA A 97 -7.39 1.82 -2.81
C ALA A 97 -7.80 2.47 -4.14
N ASP A 98 -6.90 3.22 -4.77
CA ASP A 98 -7.11 3.85 -6.07
C ASP A 98 -7.33 2.81 -7.16
N PHE A 99 -6.52 1.74 -7.16
CA PHE A 99 -6.63 0.64 -8.13
C PHE A 99 -8.00 -0.04 -8.07
N ILE A 100 -8.50 -0.33 -6.86
CA ILE A 100 -9.82 -0.95 -6.66
C ILE A 100 -10.96 0.08 -6.65
N LYS A 101 -10.68 1.36 -6.90
CA LYS A 101 -11.64 2.48 -6.88
C LYS A 101 -12.39 2.65 -5.56
N LEU A 102 -11.77 2.27 -4.45
CA LEU A 102 -12.32 2.46 -3.11
C LEU A 102 -12.22 3.94 -2.74
N LYS A 103 -13.37 4.57 -2.43
CA LYS A 103 -13.45 6.00 -2.10
C LYS A 103 -12.93 6.28 -0.69
N ILE A 104 -11.60 6.33 -0.54
CA ILE A 104 -10.92 6.67 0.71
C ILE A 104 -9.64 7.47 0.43
N ASN A 105 -9.40 8.49 1.25
CA ASN A 105 -8.13 9.21 1.27
C ASN A 105 -7.29 8.73 2.47
N ILE A 106 -6.37 7.80 2.26
CA ILE A 106 -5.44 7.29 3.27
C ILE A 106 -4.28 8.27 3.49
N LEU A 107 -3.90 9.02 2.46
CA LEU A 107 -2.79 9.96 2.51
C LEU A 107 -2.94 11.04 3.58
N GLN A 108 -4.17 11.34 4.01
CA GLN A 108 -4.43 12.27 5.12
C GLN A 108 -3.79 11.80 6.45
N TYR A 109 -3.52 10.51 6.61
CA TYR A 109 -2.99 9.92 7.85
C TYR A 109 -1.46 9.80 7.89
N LYS A 110 -0.75 10.16 6.81
CA LYS A 110 0.70 9.99 6.66
C LYS A 110 1.52 10.72 7.74
N GLY A 111 1.05 11.90 8.14
CA GLY A 111 1.77 12.82 9.03
C GLY A 111 2.99 13.49 8.38
N ASP A 112 3.65 14.37 9.11
CA ASP A 112 4.81 15.13 8.61
C ASP A 112 6.12 14.41 8.98
N SER A 113 6.64 13.63 8.04
CA SER A 113 8.00 13.08 8.08
C SER A 113 8.94 13.97 7.27
N GLY A 114 9.26 15.15 7.80
CA GLY A 114 10.26 16.04 7.19
C GLY A 114 11.69 15.53 7.39
N ALA A 115 12.61 15.88 6.47
CA ALA A 115 14.03 15.54 6.55
C ALA A 115 14.69 15.97 7.88
N SER A 116 14.14 17.00 8.54
CA SER A 116 14.55 17.50 9.86
C SER A 116 14.31 16.53 11.03
N LYS A 117 13.59 15.42 10.82
CA LYS A 117 13.35 14.38 11.84
C LYS A 117 14.21 13.13 11.64
N VAL A 118 15.08 13.11 10.62
CA VAL A 118 16.06 12.05 10.45
C VAL A 118 17.12 12.23 11.53
N ARG A 119 17.25 11.26 12.44
CA ARG A 119 18.40 11.23 13.35
C ARG A 119 19.66 11.09 12.50
N ASP A 120 20.64 11.95 12.74
CA ASP A 120 21.94 11.81 12.11
C ASP A 120 22.47 10.40 12.39
N ARG A 121 22.87 9.72 11.32
CA ARG A 121 23.51 8.42 11.45
C ARG A 121 24.93 8.69 11.96
N GLU A 122 25.31 8.02 13.04
CA GLU A 122 26.71 8.03 13.46
C GLU A 122 27.57 7.43 12.34
N ILE A 123 28.50 8.23 11.83
CA ILE A 123 29.47 7.79 10.85
C ILE A 123 30.72 7.33 11.62
N PRO A 124 31.25 6.12 11.35
CA PRO A 124 32.45 5.64 12.03
C PRO A 124 33.64 6.55 11.77
N SER A 125 34.52 6.69 12.77
CA SER A 125 35.79 7.39 12.58
C SER A 125 36.77 6.58 11.73
N ASP A 126 37.81 7.22 11.20
CA ASP A 126 38.90 6.54 10.49
C ASP A 126 39.51 5.42 11.35
N ALA A 127 39.63 5.63 12.67
CA ALA A 127 40.13 4.63 13.60
C ALA A 127 39.18 3.41 13.71
N ASP A 128 37.87 3.63 13.69
CA ASP A 128 36.87 2.56 13.69
C ASP A 128 36.92 1.77 12.39
N ILE A 129 37.11 2.44 11.25
CA ILE A 129 37.27 1.80 9.94
C ILE A 129 38.51 0.91 9.92
N VAL A 130 39.66 1.43 10.38
CA VAL A 130 40.92 0.67 10.46
C VAL A 130 40.79 -0.53 11.39
N ARG A 131 40.17 -0.35 12.57
CA ARG A 131 39.92 -1.45 13.52
C ARG A 131 39.05 -2.54 12.90
N CYS A 132 37.96 -2.16 12.24
CA CYS A 132 37.10 -3.09 11.52
C CYS A 132 37.86 -3.83 10.42
N TRP A 133 38.68 -3.13 9.62
CA TRP A 133 39.47 -3.75 8.55
C TRP A 133 40.39 -4.85 9.07
N TYR A 134 41.12 -4.61 10.16
CA TYR A 134 42.00 -5.63 10.76
C TYR A 134 41.25 -6.82 11.38
N SER A 135 39.96 -6.66 11.70
CA SER A 135 39.14 -7.74 12.27
C SER A 135 38.57 -8.72 11.23
N ILE A 136 38.65 -8.38 9.93
CA ILE A 136 38.15 -9.24 8.85
C ILE A 136 39.16 -10.39 8.64
N PRO A 137 38.76 -11.67 8.80
CA PRO A 137 39.65 -12.80 8.56
C PRO A 137 40.13 -12.81 7.11
N LYS A 138 41.44 -12.92 6.90
CA LYS A 138 41.98 -13.17 5.57
C LYS A 138 41.77 -14.64 5.24
N LEU A 139 40.92 -14.90 4.24
CA LEU A 139 40.83 -16.24 3.65
C LEU A 139 42.19 -16.54 3.00
N ASN A 140 42.85 -17.59 3.49
CA ASN A 140 44.05 -18.18 2.86
C ASN A 140 43.67 -18.91 1.57
#